data_AF-A0A8K0CKU8-F1
#
_entry.id   AF-A0A8K0CKU8-F1
#
_cell.length_a   1.000
_cell.length_b   1.000
_cell.length_c   1.000
_cell.angle_alpha   90.00
_cell.angle_beta   90.00
_cell.angle_gamma   90.00
#
_symmetry.space_group_name_H-M   'P 1'
#
loop_
_entity.id
_entity.type
_entity.pdbx_description
1 polymer ?
#
loop_
_entity_poly.entity_id
_entity_poly.type
_entity_poly.pdbx_seq_one_letter_code
_entity_poly.pdbx_strand_id
1 'polypeptide(L)'
;MSIQCQFIIARGLLDSGSQSSFITHRIIKKLNLKTFDNNLTVMGISENITRIQKSVNLNIESCVYHYMINVNCAVADKITTNLPQFEFDTGSINIPNNIVLSDTSFNKPGNIDVLLGANVFFQILLTGTIKLGTNNLVLQNTLFGFVAS
;
A
#
# COMPACT_ATOMS: atom_id res chain seq x y z
N MET A 1 7.08 -4.30 32.38
CA MET A 1 7.16 -3.22 31.38
C MET A 1 6.55 -3.78 30.10
N SER A 2 5.25 -3.63 29.93
CA SER A 2 4.52 -4.15 28.76
C SER A 2 4.80 -3.24 27.56
N ILE A 3 5.60 -3.73 26.61
CA ILE A 3 5.73 -3.10 25.31
C ILE A 3 4.36 -3.26 24.64
N GLN A 4 3.57 -2.20 24.60
CA GLN A 4 2.29 -2.22 23.92
C GLN A 4 2.58 -2.10 22.42
N CYS A 5 2.53 -3.23 21.71
CA CYS A 5 2.57 -3.23 20.25
C CYS A 5 1.31 -2.53 19.73
N GLN A 6 1.45 -1.26 19.34
CA GLN A 6 0.38 -0.49 18.74
C GLN A 6 0.34 -0.78 17.24
N PHE A 7 -0.77 -1.33 16.76
CA PHE A 7 -1.06 -1.44 15.34
C PHE A 7 -1.96 -0.30 14.90
N ILE A 8 -1.76 0.16 13.67
CA ILE A 8 -2.73 1.01 12.98
C ILE A 8 -3.05 0.39 11.63
N ILE A 9 -4.32 0.50 11.22
CA ILE A 9 -4.72 0.14 9.87
C ILE A 9 -4.31 1.28 8.92
N ALA A 10 -3.66 0.91 7.82
CA ALA A 10 -3.15 1.82 6.80
C ALA A 10 -3.57 1.31 5.42
N ARG A 11 -3.95 2.22 4.53
CA ARG A 11 -4.26 1.85 3.13
C ARG A 11 -2.96 1.81 2.32
N GLY A 12 -2.71 0.68 1.68
CA GLY A 12 -1.53 0.43 0.85
C GLY A 12 -1.81 0.58 -0.65
N LEU A 13 -0.80 0.99 -1.41
CA LEU A 13 -0.77 0.92 -2.86
C LEU A 13 0.38 0.00 -3.30
N LEU A 14 0.10 -0.95 -4.18
CA LEU A 14 1.14 -1.75 -4.82
C LEU A 14 1.55 -1.09 -6.13
N ASP A 15 2.83 -0.76 -6.28
CA ASP A 15 3.33 -0.05 -7.46
C ASP A 15 4.67 -0.65 -7.92
N SER A 16 4.63 -1.42 -9.00
CA SER A 16 5.83 -2.00 -9.61
C SER A 16 6.68 -0.97 -10.35
N GLY A 17 6.15 0.23 -10.66
CA GLY A 17 6.87 1.33 -11.28
C GLY A 17 7.76 2.11 -10.30
N SER A 18 7.52 1.97 -9.00
CA SER A 18 8.34 2.58 -7.95
C SER A 18 9.48 1.65 -7.52
N GLN A 19 10.74 2.09 -7.62
CA GLN A 19 11.89 1.28 -7.17
C GLN A 19 11.91 1.08 -5.64
N SER A 20 11.42 2.07 -4.89
CA SER A 20 11.40 2.08 -3.42
C SER A 20 9.98 2.03 -2.87
N SER A 21 9.86 1.62 -1.60
CA SER A 21 8.62 1.73 -0.85
C SER A 21 8.57 3.04 -0.08
N PHE A 22 7.36 3.55 0.17
CA PHE A 22 7.15 4.83 0.84
C PHE A 22 6.12 4.72 1.95
N ILE A 23 6.24 5.60 2.94
CA ILE A 23 5.29 5.74 4.03
C ILE A 23 5.02 7.22 4.30
N THR A 24 3.78 7.56 4.65
CA THR A 24 3.43 8.94 5.00
C THR A 24 3.95 9.33 6.39
N HIS A 25 4.35 10.59 6.55
CA HIS A 25 4.71 11.18 7.85
C HIS A 25 3.56 11.05 8.88
N ARG A 26 2.31 11.03 8.40
CA ARG A 26 1.10 10.77 9.21
C ARG A 26 1.19 9.47 10.00
N ILE A 27 1.63 8.38 9.35
CA ILE A 27 1.77 7.08 10.01
C ILE A 27 2.93 7.09 11.01
N ILE A 28 4.07 7.68 10.63
CA ILE A 28 5.24 7.82 11.51
C ILE A 28 4.84 8.49 12.83
N LYS A 29 4.10 9.61 12.76
CA LYS A 29 3.63 10.34 13.93
C LYS A 29 2.65 9.53 14.78
N LYS A 30 1.72 8.81 14.15
CA LYS A 30 0.70 8.01 14.86
C LYS A 30 1.28 6.82 15.63
N LEU A 31 2.29 6.17 15.06
CA LEU A 31 2.99 5.03 15.66
C LEU A 31 4.21 5.45 16.49
N ASN A 32 4.55 6.75 16.54
CA ASN A 32 5.74 7.28 17.19
C ASN A 32 7.03 6.56 16.75
N LEU A 33 7.17 6.29 15.44
CA LEU A 33 8.30 5.55 14.89
C LEU A 33 9.55 6.42 14.82
N LYS A 34 10.70 5.82 15.15
CA LYS A 34 12.01 6.45 14.94
C LYS A 34 12.41 6.33 13.47
N THR A 35 12.73 7.46 12.86
CA THR A 35 13.29 7.54 11.51
C THR A 35 14.80 7.72 11.56
N PHE A 36 15.47 7.42 10.46
CA PHE A 36 16.90 7.69 10.27
C PHE A 36 17.13 8.48 8.98
N ASP A 37 18.30 9.13 8.91
CA ASP A 37 18.70 9.91 7.74
C ASP A 37 18.98 9.01 6.54
N ASN A 38 18.43 9.38 5.38
CA ASN A 38 18.66 8.73 4.11
C ASN A 38 18.46 9.72 2.98
N ASN A 39 19.44 9.88 2.09
CA ASN A 39 19.33 10.80 0.95
C ASN A 39 18.82 10.05 -0.29
N LEU A 40 17.50 9.84 -0.37
CA LEU A 40 16.87 9.23 -1.54
C LEU A 40 16.47 10.31 -2.56
N THR A 41 16.87 10.12 -3.81
CA THR A 41 16.39 10.94 -4.93
C THR A 41 15.37 10.14 -5.72
N VAL A 42 14.13 10.64 -5.76
CA VAL A 42 13.04 10.07 -6.56
C VAL A 42 12.97 10.86 -7.87
N MET A 43 13.11 10.16 -8.98
CA MET A 43 12.91 10.71 -10.31
C MET A 43 11.55 10.26 -10.83
N GLY A 44 10.61 11.20 -10.90
CA GLY A 44 9.28 10.98 -11.45
C GLY A 44 9.28 11.03 -12.98
N ILE A 45 8.07 10.89 -13.54
CA ILE A 45 7.83 11.06 -14.97
C ILE A 45 8.23 12.49 -15.38
N SER A 46 8.84 12.62 -16.56
CA SER A 46 9.37 13.90 -17.08
C SER A 46 10.52 14.47 -16.24
N GLU A 47 11.33 13.61 -15.62
CA GLU A 47 12.53 13.97 -14.84
C GLU A 47 12.24 14.91 -13.65
N ASN A 48 11.01 14.87 -13.12
CA ASN A 48 10.67 15.62 -11.91
C ASN A 48 11.41 15.03 -10.70
N ILE A 49 12.33 15.80 -10.13
CA ILE A 49 13.19 15.35 -9.03
C ILE A 49 12.57 15.72 -7.68
N THR A 50 12.34 14.72 -6.83
CA THR A 50 12.00 14.91 -5.41
C THR A 50 13.09 14.32 -4.54
N ARG A 51 13.52 15.05 -3.51
CA ARG A 51 14.51 14.57 -2.54
C ARG A 51 13.82 14.21 -1.23
N ILE A 52 14.06 12.99 -0.75
CA ILE A 52 13.58 12.51 0.53
C ILE A 52 14.78 12.27 1.43
N GLN A 53 14.71 12.76 2.67
CA GLN A 53 15.82 12.79 3.62
C GLN A 53 15.71 11.76 4.75
N LYS A 54 14.56 11.08 4.87
CA LYS A 54 14.25 10.21 6.00
C LYS A 54 13.73 8.87 5.52
N SER A 55 14.11 7.83 6.25
CA SER A 55 13.59 6.47 6.08
C SER A 55 13.23 5.84 7.42
N VAL A 56 12.46 4.76 7.36
CA VAL A 56 12.08 3.93 8.51
C VAL A 56 12.07 2.46 8.09
N ASN A 57 12.34 1.55 9.03
CA ASN A 57 12.04 0.13 8.85
C ASN A 57 10.68 -0.15 9.48
N LEU A 58 9.73 -0.61 8.67
CA LEU A 58 8.34 -0.82 9.05
C LEU A 58 8.01 -2.31 9.02
N ASN A 59 7.40 -2.82 10.09
CA ASN A 59 6.72 -4.12 10.04
C ASN A 59 5.29 -3.90 9.54
N ILE A 60 4.95 -4.57 8.44
CA ILE A 60 3.61 -4.53 7.85
C ILE A 60 3.01 -5.92 8.03
N GLU A 61 1.84 -5.96 8.66
CA GLU A 61 1.10 -7.19 8.92
C GLU A 61 -0.16 -7.24 8.04
N SER A 62 -0.43 -8.43 7.50
CA SER A 62 -1.65 -8.69 6.74
C SER A 62 -2.86 -8.69 7.66
N CYS A 63 -3.91 -8.00 7.23
CA CYS A 63 -5.20 -8.00 7.92
C CYS A 63 -6.04 -9.26 7.58
N VAL A 64 -5.56 -10.08 6.64
CA VAL A 64 -6.31 -11.22 6.08
C VAL A 64 -5.65 -12.55 6.40
N TYR A 65 -4.31 -12.60 6.36
CA TYR A 65 -3.53 -13.83 6.53
C TYR A 65 -2.51 -13.66 7.66
N HIS A 66 -2.00 -14.76 8.19
CA HIS A 66 -0.86 -14.72 9.13
C HIS A 66 0.45 -14.47 8.36
N TYR A 67 0.63 -13.24 7.90
CA TYR A 67 1.78 -12.80 7.13
C TYR A 67 2.27 -11.44 7.61
N MET A 68 3.60 -11.31 7.73
CA MET A 68 4.26 -10.06 8.08
C MET A 68 5.53 -9.92 7.24
N ILE A 69 5.86 -8.68 6.90
CA ILE A 69 7.10 -8.32 6.20
C ILE A 69 7.73 -7.08 6.85
N ASN A 70 9.06 -7.07 6.94
CA ASN A 70 9.82 -5.87 7.28
C ASN A 70 10.23 -5.14 6.00
N VAL A 71 9.89 -3.87 5.89
CA VAL A 71 10.13 -3.06 4.69
C VAL A 71 10.85 -1.79 5.05
N ASN A 72 11.92 -1.47 4.33
CA ASN A 72 12.50 -0.15 4.36
C ASN A 72 11.65 0.81 3.53
N CYS A 73 11.11 1.85 4.17
CA CYS A 73 10.28 2.85 3.51
C CYS A 73 10.93 4.23 3.61
N ALA A 74 10.95 4.97 2.49
CA ALA A 74 11.23 6.39 2.50
C ALA A 74 10.03 7.18 3.03
N VAL A 75 10.27 8.20 3.84
CA VAL A 75 9.23 8.99 4.49
C VAL A 75 8.84 10.16 3.58
N ALA A 76 7.60 10.17 3.12
CA ALA A 76 7.02 11.23 2.30
C ALA A 76 5.92 11.98 3.07
N ASP A 77 5.70 13.26 2.77
CA ASP A 77 4.54 13.98 3.33
C ASP A 77 3.22 13.47 2.75
N LYS A 78 3.23 13.18 1.44
CA LYS A 78 2.13 12.61 0.68
C LYS A 78 2.69 11.72 -0.43
N ILE A 79 2.05 10.59 -0.66
CA ILE A 79 2.46 9.61 -1.70
C ILE A 79 1.79 9.95 -3.04
N THR A 80 0.46 10.07 -3.03
CA THR A 80 -0.35 10.36 -4.21
C THR A 80 -1.64 11.09 -3.81
N THR A 81 -2.45 11.49 -4.78
CA THR A 81 -3.84 11.92 -4.54
C THR A 81 -4.66 10.80 -3.91
N ASN A 82 -5.90 11.09 -3.50
CA ASN A 82 -6.80 10.04 -3.05
C ASN A 82 -7.04 9.03 -4.17
N LEU A 83 -7.07 7.75 -3.81
CA LEU A 83 -7.37 6.65 -4.74
C LEU A 83 -8.56 5.83 -4.23
N PRO A 84 -9.47 5.41 -5.13
CA PRO A 84 -9.61 5.89 -6.52
C PRO A 84 -9.90 7.40 -6.55
N GLN A 85 -9.69 8.05 -7.70
CA GLN A 85 -9.92 9.50 -7.80
C GLN A 85 -11.41 9.87 -7.67
N PHE A 86 -12.29 8.94 -8.07
CA PHE A 86 -13.74 9.06 -7.98
C PHE A 86 -14.32 7.82 -7.32
N GLU A 87 -15.37 8.00 -6.55
CA GLU A 87 -16.15 6.88 -6.05
C GLU A 87 -16.91 6.22 -7.20
N PHE A 88 -17.01 4.89 -7.16
CA PHE A 88 -17.81 4.14 -8.13
C PHE A 88 -18.67 3.08 -7.43
N ASP A 89 -19.80 2.76 -8.07
CA ASP A 89 -20.72 1.76 -7.55
C ASP A 89 -20.16 0.34 -7.71
N THR A 90 -20.27 -0.44 -6.64
CA THR A 90 -19.87 -1.84 -6.59
C THR A 90 -21.06 -2.80 -6.60
N GLY A 91 -22.30 -2.30 -6.62
CA GLY A 91 -23.51 -3.12 -6.54
C GLY A 91 -23.65 -4.17 -7.65
N SER A 92 -23.15 -3.87 -8.86
CA SER A 92 -23.13 -4.83 -9.98
C SER A 92 -21.87 -5.71 -10.03
N ILE A 93 -20.90 -5.50 -9.13
CA ILE A 93 -19.62 -6.21 -9.14
C ILE A 93 -19.79 -7.51 -8.35
N ASN A 94 -19.80 -8.63 -9.08
CA ASN A 94 -19.96 -9.94 -8.48
C ASN A 94 -18.60 -10.50 -8.00
N ILE A 95 -18.20 -10.13 -6.79
CA ILE A 95 -17.01 -10.69 -6.13
C ILE A 95 -17.37 -12.05 -5.54
N PRO A 96 -16.65 -13.15 -5.87
CA PRO A 96 -16.95 -14.47 -5.31
C PRO A 96 -16.83 -14.49 -3.78
N ASN A 97 -17.75 -15.19 -3.10
CA ASN A 97 -17.84 -15.20 -1.63
C ASN A 97 -16.60 -15.70 -0.90
N ASN A 98 -15.73 -16.47 -1.57
CA ASN A 98 -14.49 -16.99 -1.01
C ASN A 98 -13.30 -16.02 -1.12
N ILE A 99 -13.54 -14.81 -1.66
CA ILE A 99 -12.51 -13.79 -1.86
C ILE A 99 -12.55 -12.78 -0.72
N VAL A 100 -11.41 -12.63 -0.04
CA VAL A 100 -11.23 -11.60 0.99
C VAL A 100 -10.38 -10.49 0.42
N LEU A 101 -10.96 -9.30 0.30
CA LEU A 101 -10.28 -8.11 -0.18
C LEU A 101 -9.33 -7.56 0.89
N SER A 102 -8.17 -7.05 0.45
CA SER A 102 -7.25 -6.30 1.32
C SER A 102 -7.82 -4.94 1.74
N ASP A 103 -8.72 -4.37 0.94
CA ASP A 103 -9.43 -3.13 1.23
C ASP A 103 -10.90 -3.25 0.78
N THR A 104 -11.83 -3.33 1.73
CA THR A 104 -13.27 -3.40 1.46
C THR A 104 -13.86 -2.06 0.98
N SER A 105 -13.09 -0.98 1.06
CA SER A 105 -13.44 0.37 0.63
C SER A 105 -12.63 0.82 -0.58
N PHE A 106 -12.14 -0.13 -1.38
CA PHE A 106 -11.36 0.11 -2.60
C PHE A 106 -12.07 0.98 -3.64
N ASN A 107 -13.40 1.06 -3.58
CA ASN A 107 -14.20 1.87 -4.50
C ASN A 107 -14.35 3.34 -4.06
N LYS A 108 -13.85 3.71 -2.88
CA LYS A 108 -14.01 5.04 -2.29
C LYS A 108 -12.68 5.80 -2.25
N PRO A 109 -12.64 7.07 -2.70
CA PRO A 109 -11.45 7.90 -2.61
C PRO A 109 -10.90 7.97 -1.18
N GLY A 110 -9.63 7.61 -1.01
CA GLY A 110 -8.97 7.69 0.29
C GLY A 110 -7.47 7.89 0.16
N ASN A 111 -6.88 8.38 1.26
CA ASN A 111 -5.44 8.62 1.33
C ASN A 111 -4.67 7.29 1.27
N ILE A 112 -3.57 7.27 0.51
CA ILE A 112 -2.60 6.18 0.55
C ILE A 112 -1.55 6.47 1.61
N ASP A 113 -1.40 5.56 2.55
CA ASP A 113 -0.50 5.69 3.69
C ASP A 113 0.85 5.02 3.45
N VAL A 114 0.86 3.94 2.66
CA VAL A 114 2.02 3.14 2.34
C VAL A 114 2.00 2.82 0.83
N LEU A 115 3.13 2.97 0.16
CA LEU A 115 3.35 2.46 -1.19
C LEU A 115 4.40 1.36 -1.12
N LEU A 116 4.07 0.19 -1.66
CA LEU A 116 4.99 -0.95 -1.77
C LEU A 116 5.52 -1.01 -3.20
N GLY A 117 6.79 -0.61 -3.33
CA GLY A 117 7.52 -0.57 -4.59
C GLY A 117 7.96 -1.95 -5.08
N ALA A 118 8.70 -1.99 -6.19
CA ALA A 118 9.32 -3.17 -6.78
C ALA A 118 10.19 -3.97 -5.79
N ASN A 119 10.74 -3.32 -4.76
CA ASN A 119 11.47 -3.99 -3.69
C ASN A 119 10.61 -4.95 -2.84
N VAL A 120 9.28 -4.85 -2.90
CA VAL A 120 8.31 -5.74 -2.22
C VAL A 120 7.31 -6.35 -3.19
N PHE A 121 6.88 -5.60 -4.20
CA PHE A 121 5.77 -5.92 -5.10
C PHE A 121 5.77 -7.37 -5.58
N PHE A 122 6.86 -7.84 -6.19
CA PHE A 122 6.93 -9.19 -6.76
C PHE A 122 7.02 -10.31 -5.71
N GLN A 123 7.43 -9.99 -4.47
CA GLN A 123 7.55 -10.98 -3.39
C GLN A 123 6.19 -11.37 -2.80
N ILE A 124 5.20 -10.49 -2.91
CA ILE A 124 3.91 -10.65 -2.25
C ILE A 124 2.80 -11.13 -3.20
N LEU A 125 3.06 -11.18 -4.50
CA LEU A 125 2.10 -11.70 -5.48
C LEU A 125 1.94 -13.21 -5.30
N LEU A 126 0.68 -13.66 -5.33
CA LEU A 126 0.33 -15.07 -5.34
C LEU A 126 -0.34 -15.42 -6.67
N THR A 127 -0.39 -16.72 -6.96
CA THR A 127 -1.20 -17.22 -8.06
C THR A 127 -2.67 -16.88 -7.84
N GLY A 128 -3.31 -16.36 -8.88
CA GLY A 128 -4.74 -16.05 -8.89
C GLY A 128 -5.02 -14.61 -9.29
N THR A 129 -5.75 -14.46 -10.39
CA THR A 129 -6.22 -13.18 -10.89
C THR A 129 -7.68 -13.35 -11.33
N ILE A 130 -8.56 -12.45 -10.92
CA ILE A 130 -9.98 -12.49 -11.26
C ILE A 130 -10.32 -11.20 -12.00
N LYS A 131 -10.82 -11.33 -13.23
CA LYS A 131 -11.30 -10.20 -14.03
C LYS A 131 -12.80 -10.04 -13.81
N LEU A 132 -13.22 -8.89 -13.30
CA LEU A 132 -14.60 -8.61 -12.93
C LEU A 132 -15.26 -7.70 -13.98
N GLY A 133 -16.05 -8.32 -14.87
CA GLY A 133 -17.01 -7.64 -15.74
C GLY A 133 -16.43 -6.58 -16.68
N THR A 134 -17.27 -5.62 -17.08
CA THR A 134 -17.04 -4.63 -18.15
C THR A 134 -16.18 -3.43 -17.76
N ASN A 135 -15.80 -3.27 -16.48
CA ASN A 135 -15.03 -2.11 -15.99
C ASN A 135 -13.53 -2.36 -15.89
N ASN A 136 -13.04 -3.48 -16.45
CA ASN A 136 -11.64 -3.91 -16.37
C ASN A 136 -11.11 -4.00 -14.93
N LEU A 137 -11.98 -4.14 -13.93
CA LEU A 137 -11.58 -4.33 -12.54
C LEU A 137 -10.92 -5.70 -12.42
N VAL A 138 -9.70 -5.72 -11.91
CA VAL A 138 -8.94 -6.93 -11.68
C VAL A 138 -8.71 -7.08 -10.18
N LEU A 139 -9.00 -8.27 -9.65
CA LEU A 139 -8.54 -8.67 -8.34
C LEU A 139 -7.30 -9.53 -8.48
N GLN A 140 -6.22 -9.15 -7.80
CA GLN A 140 -4.97 -9.89 -7.77
C GLN A 140 -4.77 -10.50 -6.39
N ASN A 141 -4.50 -11.81 -6.33
CA ASN A 141 -4.21 -12.50 -5.09
C ASN A 141 -2.82 -12.11 -4.58
N THR A 142 -2.70 -11.83 -3.29
CA THR A 142 -1.44 -11.44 -2.64
C THR A 142 -1.36 -11.99 -1.22
N LEU A 143 -0.19 -11.92 -0.59
CA LEU A 143 0.01 -12.24 0.83
C LEU A 143 -0.74 -11.28 1.79
N PHE A 144 -1.38 -10.22 1.26
CA PHE A 144 -2.22 -9.28 2.00
C PHE A 144 -3.74 -9.46 1.77
N GLY A 145 -4.15 -10.45 0.98
CA GLY A 145 -5.52 -10.59 0.47
C GLY A 145 -5.61 -10.20 -1.02
N PHE A 146 -6.83 -10.18 -1.56
CA PHE A 146 -7.06 -9.74 -2.92
C PHE A 146 -7.05 -8.21 -3.01
N VAL A 147 -6.14 -7.66 -3.81
CA VAL A 147 -6.07 -6.23 -4.10
C VAL A 147 -6.83 -5.92 -5.38
N ALA A 148 -7.52 -4.79 -5.41
CA ALA A 148 -8.25 -4.30 -6.57
C ALA A 148 -7.40 -3.32 -7.40
N SER A 149 -7.49 -3.39 -8.73
CA SER A 149 -6.90 -2.45 -9.69
C SER A 149 -7.70 -1.16 -9.84
#